data_AF-A0A2P6RCP6-F1
#
_entry.id   AF-A0A2P6RCP6-F1
#
_cell.length_a   1.000
_cell.length_b   1.000
_cell.length_c   1.000
_cell.angle_alpha   90.00
_cell.angle_beta   90.00
_cell.angle_gamma   90.00
#
_symmetry.space_group_name_H-M   'P 1'
#
loop_
_entity.id
_entity.type
_entity.pdbx_description
1 polymer ?
#
loop_
_entity_poly.entity_id
_entity_poly.type
_entity_poly.pdbx_seq_one_letter_code
_entity_poly.pdbx_strand_id
1 'polypeptide(L)'
;MYYMVSYNTNVIKRTRLLNSGLYQHLTWNDADHQWTEDFAAPRYRCDWYAHCGANSKCSPDNTLLFEGDCLPGYEPKYVNKWNQNDGSDGCVSKQIDASKCEHG
;
A
#
# COMPACT_ATOMS: atom_id res chain seq x y z
N MET A 1 -3.53 -17.60 14.14
CA MET A 1 -4.34 -16.37 14.24
C MET A 1 -4.09 -15.72 15.58
N TYR A 2 -3.49 -14.53 15.57
CA TYR A 2 -3.24 -13.73 16.78
C TYR A 2 -4.29 -12.62 16.87
N TYR A 3 -4.73 -12.27 18.08
CA TYR A 3 -5.62 -11.14 18.29
C TYR A 3 -5.38 -10.46 19.65
N MET A 4 -5.69 -9.17 19.71
CA MET A 4 -5.64 -8.36 20.93
C MET A 4 -6.99 -7.66 21.08
N VAL A 5 -7.51 -7.59 22.30
CA VAL A 5 -8.75 -6.85 22.62
C VAL A 5 -8.39 -5.70 23.55
N SER A 6 -8.88 -4.50 23.25
CA SER A 6 -8.76 -3.34 24.11
C SER A 6 -10.14 -2.79 24.47
N TYR A 7 -10.27 -2.35 25.72
CA TYR A 7 -11.49 -1.78 26.28
C TYR A 7 -11.18 -0.32 26.62
N ASN A 8 -11.83 0.62 25.94
CA ASN A 8 -11.78 2.03 26.33
C ASN A 8 -13.19 2.50 26.67
N THR A 9 -13.50 2.49 27.96
CA THR A 9 -14.65 3.02 28.73
C THR A 9 -16.09 2.78 28.23
N ASN A 10 -16.37 2.71 26.93
CA ASN A 10 -17.62 2.23 26.32
C ASN A 10 -17.43 1.58 24.93
N VAL A 11 -16.20 1.48 24.40
CA VAL A 11 -15.92 0.90 23.08
C VAL A 11 -15.01 -0.33 23.22
N ILE A 12 -15.46 -1.47 22.70
CA ILE A 12 -14.65 -2.69 22.61
C ILE A 12 -13.99 -2.73 21.24
N LYS A 13 -12.65 -2.72 21.20
CA LYS A 13 -11.87 -2.86 19.96
C LYS A 13 -11.12 -4.18 19.93
N ARG A 14 -10.92 -4.74 18.73
CA ARG A 14 -10.25 -6.03 18.52
C ARG A 14 -9.36 -5.99 17.28
N THR A 15 -8.04 -5.99 17.51
CA THR A 15 -7.02 -6.15 16.47
C THR A 15 -6.83 -7.63 16.17
N ARG A 16 -6.71 -8.03 14.90
CA ARG A 16 -6.40 -9.42 14.49
C ARG A 16 -5.31 -9.46 13.42
N LEU A 17 -4.53 -10.54 13.43
CA LEU A 17 -3.70 -10.97 12.31
C LEU A 17 -4.12 -12.37 11.88
N LEU A 18 -4.68 -12.46 10.67
CA LEU A 18 -5.14 -13.71 10.06
C LEU A 18 -3.94 -14.50 9.49
N ASN A 19 -4.13 -15.81 9.31
CA ASN A 19 -3.09 -16.67 8.73
C ASN A 19 -2.77 -16.31 7.26
N SER A 20 -3.61 -15.52 6.59
CA SER A 20 -3.38 -14.94 5.26
C SER A 20 -2.43 -13.73 5.27
N GLY A 21 -2.00 -13.26 6.43
CA GLY A 21 -1.25 -12.00 6.59
C GLY A 21 -2.13 -10.75 6.69
N LEU A 22 -3.46 -10.87 6.51
CA LEU A 22 -4.37 -9.74 6.66
C LEU A 22 -4.43 -9.28 8.12
N TYR A 23 -4.07 -8.03 8.35
CA TYR A 23 -4.18 -7.32 9.61
C TYR A 23 -5.47 -6.49 9.63
N GLN A 24 -6.24 -6.57 10.71
CA GLN A 24 -7.55 -5.91 10.83
C GLN A 24 -7.69 -5.20 12.19
N HIS A 25 -8.32 -4.03 12.17
CA HIS A 25 -8.90 -3.39 13.35
C HIS A 25 -10.42 -3.46 13.25
N LEU A 26 -11.05 -3.95 14.32
CA LEU A 26 -12.49 -4.08 14.43
C LEU A 26 -13.02 -3.34 15.66
N THR A 27 -14.17 -2.70 15.53
CA THR A 27 -14.96 -2.19 16.66
C THR A 27 -16.23 -3.03 16.83
N TRP A 28 -16.60 -3.32 18.07
CA TRP A 28 -17.88 -3.96 18.37
C TRP A 28 -19.02 -2.95 18.24
N ASN A 29 -20.06 -3.32 17.49
CA ASN A 29 -21.29 -2.57 17.36
C ASN A 29 -22.36 -3.24 18.23
N ASP A 30 -22.72 -2.60 19.34
CA ASP A 30 -23.70 -3.11 20.29
C ASP A 30 -25.15 -3.12 19.76
N ALA A 31 -25.49 -2.27 18.78
CA ALA A 31 -26.84 -2.23 18.22
C ALA A 31 -27.13 -3.44 17.30
N ASP A 32 -26.13 -3.84 16.52
CA ASP A 32 -26.22 -4.97 15.58
C ASP A 32 -25.63 -6.27 16.15
N HIS A 33 -25.05 -6.23 17.36
CA HIS A 33 -24.30 -7.33 18.00
C HIS A 33 -23.24 -7.98 17.08
N GLN A 34 -22.49 -7.16 16.34
CA GLN A 34 -21.48 -7.63 15.38
C GLN A 34 -20.17 -6.85 15.44
N TRP A 35 -19.12 -7.40 14.84
CA TRP A 35 -17.84 -6.70 14.66
C TRP A 35 -17.83 -5.95 13.33
N THR A 36 -17.75 -4.63 13.38
CA THR A 36 -17.52 -3.77 12.22
C THR A 36 -16.01 -3.64 11.98
N GLU A 37 -15.57 -3.67 10.72
CA GLU A 37 -14.18 -3.39 10.35
C GLU A 37 -13.94 -1.87 10.26
N ASP A 38 -13.03 -1.36 11.08
CA ASP A 38 -12.58 0.04 11.04
C ASP A 38 -11.48 0.22 9.98
N PHE A 39 -10.61 -0.79 9.83
CA PHE A 39 -9.43 -0.78 8.97
C PHE A 39 -8.95 -2.21 8.69
N ALA A 40 -8.40 -2.45 7.49
CA ALA A 40 -7.61 -3.64 7.19
C ALA A 40 -6.49 -3.34 6.20
N ALA A 41 -5.37 -4.05 6.33
CA ALA A 41 -4.24 -4.01 5.40
C ALA A 41 -3.51 -5.37 5.31
N PRO A 42 -2.94 -5.74 4.14
CA PRO A 42 -3.14 -5.08 2.85
C PRO A 42 -4.54 -5.36 2.30
N ARG A 43 -5.22 -4.34 1.76
CA ARG A 43 -6.58 -4.42 1.21
C ARG A 43 -6.64 -3.97 -0.26
N TYR A 44 -5.83 -2.99 -0.63
CA TYR A 44 -5.68 -2.49 -2.00
C TYR A 44 -4.37 -2.97 -2.62
N ARG A 45 -4.24 -2.87 -3.95
CA ARG A 45 -3.04 -3.32 -4.67
C ARG A 45 -1.77 -2.62 -4.20
N CYS A 46 -1.83 -1.30 -4.01
CA CYS A 46 -0.72 -0.49 -3.50
C CYS A 46 -0.29 -0.79 -2.05
N ASP A 47 -1.12 -1.48 -1.26
CA ASP A 47 -0.76 -1.85 0.12
C ASP A 47 0.23 -3.02 0.16
N TRP A 48 0.37 -3.75 -0.94
CA TRP A 48 1.32 -4.86 -1.04
C TRP A 48 2.75 -4.34 -1.16
N TYR A 49 3.62 -4.87 -0.30
CA TYR A 49 5.04 -4.51 -0.32
C TYR A 49 5.67 -4.79 -1.69
N ALA A 50 6.38 -3.79 -2.22
CA ALA A 50 7.02 -3.83 -3.54
C ALA A 50 6.06 -4.11 -4.73
N HIS A 51 4.78 -3.74 -4.62
CA HIS A 51 3.81 -3.83 -5.74
C HIS A 51 4.25 -3.04 -6.98
N CYS A 52 4.94 -1.93 -6.79
CA CYS A 52 5.69 -1.23 -7.84
C CYS A 52 7.18 -1.21 -7.48
N GLY A 53 8.06 -1.30 -8.48
CA GLY A 53 9.50 -1.41 -8.28
C GLY A 53 10.18 -0.13 -7.76
N ALA A 54 11.50 -0.20 -7.56
CA ALA A 54 12.28 0.90 -7.01
C ALA A 54 12.10 2.24 -7.76
N ASN A 55 12.17 3.36 -7.05
CA ASN A 55 11.98 4.73 -7.58
C ASN A 55 10.63 4.99 -8.29
N SER A 56 9.61 4.21 -7.96
CA SER A 56 8.22 4.45 -8.36
C SER A 56 7.32 4.67 -7.14
N LYS A 57 6.16 5.30 -7.36
CA LYS A 57 5.05 5.38 -6.40
C LYS A 57 3.89 4.53 -6.94
N CYS A 58 3.04 4.03 -6.04
CA CYS A 58 1.78 3.39 -6.41
C CYS A 58 0.62 4.34 -6.05
N SER A 59 -0.29 4.59 -6.99
CA SER A 59 -1.46 5.46 -6.83
C SER A 59 -2.75 4.63 -6.99
N PRO A 60 -3.57 4.49 -5.94
CA PRO A 60 -4.81 3.69 -6.01
C PRO A 60 -5.89 4.34 -6.90
N ASP A 61 -5.78 5.63 -7.20
CA ASP A 61 -6.76 6.39 -7.98
C ASP A 61 -6.75 6.04 -9.48
N ASN A 62 -5.64 5.49 -9.98
CA ASN A 62 -5.52 5.00 -11.37
C ASN A 62 -6.20 3.63 -11.51
N THR A 63 -7.54 3.62 -11.53
CA THR A 63 -8.33 2.38 -11.66
C THR A 63 -8.47 1.86 -13.10
N LEU A 64 -8.18 2.71 -14.09
CA LEU A 64 -8.28 2.42 -15.54
C LEU A 64 -6.92 2.22 -16.23
N LEU A 65 -5.83 2.53 -15.53
CA LEU A 65 -4.45 2.48 -16.04
C LEU A 65 -3.59 1.72 -15.02
N PHE A 66 -2.31 1.50 -15.33
CA PHE A 66 -1.35 1.00 -14.34
C PHE A 66 -1.27 1.95 -13.14
N GLU A 67 -1.35 1.38 -11.94
CA GLU A 67 -1.26 2.12 -10.68
C GLU A 67 0.15 2.66 -10.37
N GLY A 68 1.19 2.21 -11.08
CA GLY A 68 2.56 2.66 -10.87
C GLY A 68 2.96 3.88 -11.70
N ASP A 69 3.67 4.81 -11.07
CA ASP A 69 4.24 6.03 -11.66
C ASP A 69 5.72 6.16 -11.25
N CYS A 70 6.62 6.52 -12.17
CA CYS A 70 7.99 6.88 -11.79
C CYS A 70 8.04 8.19 -10.99
N LEU A 71 8.95 8.28 -10.02
CA LEU A 71 9.21 9.53 -9.29
C LEU A 71 9.79 10.63 -10.23
N PRO A 72 9.66 11.93 -9.87
CA PRO A 72 10.21 13.02 -10.68
C PRO A 72 11.69 12.83 -11.05
N GLY A 73 11.98 13.00 -12.34
CA GLY A 73 13.33 12.78 -12.90
C GLY A 73 13.77 11.31 -12.99
N TYR A 74 12.86 10.35 -12.85
CA TYR A 74 13.07 8.94 -13.15
C TYR A 74 12.24 8.51 -14.38
N GLU A 75 12.59 7.39 -14.99
CA GLU A 75 11.87 6.76 -16.11
C GLU A 75 11.87 5.24 -16.01
N PRO A 76 10.91 4.54 -16.64
CA PRO A 76 10.80 3.08 -16.52
C PRO A 76 12.06 2.38 -17.03
N LYS A 77 12.62 1.48 -16.23
CA LYS A 77 13.81 0.71 -16.61
C LYS A 77 13.61 -0.09 -17.91
N TYR A 78 12.38 -0.56 -18.15
CA TYR A 78 11.97 -1.23 -19.38
C TYR A 78 10.59 -0.71 -19.84
N VAL A 79 10.59 0.26 -20.76
CA VAL A 79 9.37 0.87 -21.31
C VAL A 79 8.37 -0.17 -21.86
N ASN A 80 8.86 -1.24 -22.50
CA ASN A 80 7.99 -2.30 -23.04
C ASN A 80 7.21 -3.07 -21.96
N LYS A 81 7.80 -3.29 -20.78
CA LYS A 81 7.14 -3.91 -19.63
C LYS A 81 6.16 -2.94 -18.97
N TRP A 82 6.58 -1.69 -18.82
CA TRP A 82 5.74 -0.62 -18.26
C TRP A 82 4.45 -0.41 -19.05
N ASN A 83 4.53 -0.43 -20.39
CA ASN A 83 3.39 -0.38 -21.30
C ASN A 83 2.49 -1.63 -21.26
N GLN A 84 2.93 -2.71 -20.60
CA GLN A 84 2.17 -3.93 -20.33
C GLN A 84 1.71 -3.99 -18.86
N ASN A 85 1.81 -2.88 -18.13
CA ASN A 85 1.51 -2.75 -16.70
C ASN A 85 2.41 -3.59 -15.77
N ASP A 86 3.61 -3.97 -16.24
CA ASP A 86 4.68 -4.55 -15.42
C ASP A 86 5.71 -3.48 -15.04
N GLY A 87 5.53 -2.90 -13.86
CA GLY A 87 6.49 -1.98 -13.23
C GLY A 87 7.39 -2.62 -12.16
N SER A 88 7.48 -3.96 -12.10
CA SER A 88 8.28 -4.67 -11.08
C SER A 88 9.77 -4.32 -11.11
N ASP A 89 10.30 -4.05 -12.30
CA ASP A 89 11.68 -3.61 -12.55
C ASP A 89 11.96 -2.16 -12.09
N GLY A 90 10.92 -1.38 -11.77
CA GLY A 90 11.03 -0.01 -11.29
C GLY A 90 11.56 0.99 -12.32
N CYS A 91 12.08 2.10 -11.80
CA CYS A 91 12.51 3.26 -12.57
C CYS A 91 14.00 3.61 -12.31
N VAL A 92 14.66 4.10 -13.35
CA VAL A 92 16.07 4.56 -13.34
C VAL A 92 16.14 6.08 -13.47
N SER A 93 17.21 6.70 -12.98
CA SER A 93 17.37 8.16 -13.05
C SER A 93 17.61 8.61 -14.48
N LYS A 94 16.91 9.67 -14.93
CA LYS A 94 17.12 10.31 -16.24
C LYS A 94 18.48 10.98 -16.39
N GLN A 95 19.14 11.29 -15.26
CA GLN A 95 20.50 11.79 -15.22
C GLN A 95 21.35 10.79 -14.44
N ILE A 96 22.44 10.35 -15.07
CA ILE A 96 23.32 9.29 -14.54
C ILE A 96 24.21 9.81 -13.40
N ASP A 97 24.45 11.12 -13.32
CA ASP A 97 25.59 11.68 -12.56
C ASP A 97 25.29 12.94 -11.72
N ALA A 98 24.01 13.25 -11.45
CA ALA A 98 23.61 14.39 -10.62
C ALA A 98 22.88 13.95 -9.35
N SER A 99 23.48 14.17 -8.19
CA SER A 99 22.83 13.98 -6.89
C SER A 99 21.67 14.97 -6.74
N LYS A 100 20.42 14.47 -6.68
CA LYS A 100 19.18 15.27 -6.61
C LYS A 100 18.92 15.94 -5.24
N CYS A 101 19.96 16.29 -4.49
CA CYS A 101 19.85 16.93 -3.18
C CYS A 101 19.93 18.46 -3.33
N GLU A 102 18.82 19.09 -3.71
CA GLU A 102 18.71 20.55 -3.69
C GLU A 102 18.17 21.03 -2.34
N HIS A 103 19.11 21.24 -1.41
CA HIS A 103 18.94 21.70 -0.02
C HIS A 103 18.30 20.69 0.95
N GLY A 104 18.93 20.59 2.13
CA GLY A 104 18.44 19.86 3.30
C GLY A 104 18.19 20.79 4.47
#